data_AF-A0A5K1BWQ2-F1
#
_entry.id   AF-A0A5K1BWQ2-F1
#
_cell.length_a   1.000
_cell.length_b   1.000
_cell.length_c   1.000
_cell.angle_alpha   90.00
_cell.angle_beta   90.00
_cell.angle_gamma   90.00
#
_symmetry.space_group_name_H-M   'P 1'
#
loop_
_entity.id
_entity.type
_entity.pdbx_description
1 polymer ?
#
loop_
_entity_poly.entity_id
_entity_poly.type
_entity_poly.pdbx_seq_one_letter_code
_entity_poly.pdbx_strand_id
1 'polypeptide(L)'
;MFWYLQQAGLLLGPSFLGHFAPELVDKYLFPESGTQALQVVVQIGVRFWYFLFGAQIHIGPMLKKMTTKARWIGTTSLMAPLLLCYPVASLVNKIVPATMHCDIKPLFLGMYFVMTNVSVIAGEVIDHELLDSDLGSTAMSSAIFIAIASALPINGILWLVPVEGKPFDAHWRVLC
;
A
#
# COMPACT_ATOMS: atom_id res chain seq x y z
N MET A 1 3.61 16.78 11.10
CA MET A 1 2.14 17.00 11.19
C MET A 1 1.32 15.73 10.92
N PHE A 2 1.83 14.80 10.12
CA PHE A 2 1.16 13.56 9.68
C PHE A 2 0.62 12.67 10.83
N TRP A 3 1.36 12.57 11.94
CA TRP A 3 1.02 11.71 13.08
C TRP A 3 -0.32 12.02 13.78
N TYR A 4 -0.76 13.28 13.79
CA TYR A 4 -2.00 13.66 14.46
C TYR A 4 -3.25 13.29 13.64
N LEU A 5 -3.15 13.34 12.31
CA LEU A 5 -4.27 12.99 11.42
C LEU A 5 -4.64 11.51 11.52
N GLN A 6 -3.64 10.64 11.66
CA GLN A 6 -3.84 9.20 11.78
C GLN A 6 -4.52 8.82 13.10
N GLN A 7 -4.12 9.47 14.19
CA GLN A 7 -4.75 9.29 15.51
C GLN A 7 -6.18 9.83 15.54
N ALA A 8 -6.41 11.00 14.95
CA ALA A 8 -7.75 11.55 14.83
C ALA A 8 -8.68 10.63 14.03
N GLY A 9 -8.19 10.04 12.93
CA GLY A 9 -8.94 9.06 12.15
C GLY A 9 -9.25 7.78 12.92
N LEU A 10 -8.32 7.29 13.74
CA LEU A 10 -8.55 6.13 14.61
C LEU A 10 -9.61 6.43 15.69
N LEU A 11 -9.56 7.63 16.28
CA LEU A 11 -10.50 8.08 17.30
C LEU A 11 -11.90 8.33 16.74
N LEU A 12 -12.01 8.93 15.54
CA LEU A 12 -13.28 9.12 14.84
C LEU A 12 -13.82 7.84 14.21
N GLY A 13 -12.96 6.83 14.03
CA GLY A 13 -13.31 5.59 13.37
C GLY A 13 -14.28 4.73 14.19
N PRO A 14 -14.93 3.73 13.55
CA PRO A 14 -15.84 2.81 14.21
C PRO A 14 -15.15 1.98 15.31
N SER A 15 -13.82 1.86 15.27
CA SER A 15 -13.03 1.16 16.29
C SER A 15 -13.07 1.81 17.67
N PHE A 16 -13.24 3.13 17.77
CA PHE A 16 -13.33 3.85 19.04
C PHE A 16 -14.71 4.49 19.22
N LEU A 17 -15.10 5.39 18.32
CA LEU A 17 -16.38 6.10 18.41
C LEU A 17 -17.59 5.17 18.25
N GLY A 18 -17.45 4.12 17.43
CA GLY A 18 -18.49 3.10 17.24
C GLY A 18 -18.73 2.22 18.48
N HIS A 19 -17.76 2.12 19.40
CA HIS A 19 -17.94 1.38 20.65
C HIS A 19 -18.65 2.22 21.73
N PHE A 20 -18.40 3.53 21.77
CA PHE A 20 -18.99 4.43 22.78
C PHE A 20 -20.37 4.98 22.40
N ALA A 21 -20.68 5.14 21.11
CA ALA A 21 -21.97 5.69 20.67
C ALA A 21 -22.42 5.15 19.29
N PRO A 22 -22.76 3.85 19.18
CA PRO A 22 -23.06 3.19 17.90
C PRO A 22 -24.24 3.84 17.15
N GLU A 23 -25.32 4.22 17.85
CA GLU A 23 -26.51 4.82 17.23
C GLU A 23 -26.25 6.21 16.63
N LEU A 24 -25.31 6.98 17.19
CA LEU A 24 -24.92 8.29 16.67
C LEU A 24 -24.01 8.16 15.44
N VAL A 25 -23.10 7.19 15.47
CA VAL A 25 -22.12 6.96 14.40
C VAL A 25 -22.81 6.42 13.15
N ASP A 26 -23.66 5.40 13.27
CA ASP A 26 -24.34 4.81 12.12
C ASP A 26 -25.39 5.74 11.50
N LYS A 27 -26.05 6.57 12.33
CA LYS A 27 -27.13 7.45 11.86
C LYS A 27 -26.64 8.79 11.30
N TYR A 28 -25.56 9.36 11.83
CA TYR A 28 -25.09 10.69 11.45
C TYR A 28 -23.71 10.71 10.80
N LEU A 29 -22.81 9.77 11.13
CA LEU A 29 -21.41 9.81 10.67
C LEU A 29 -21.17 8.87 9.47
N PHE A 30 -21.75 7.66 9.48
CA PHE A 30 -21.60 6.66 8.41
C PHE A 30 -22.94 6.02 7.97
N PRO A 31 -23.92 6.80 7.48
CA PRO A 31 -25.13 6.21 6.90
C PRO A 31 -24.79 5.41 5.64
N GLU A 32 -25.45 4.28 5.39
CA GLU A 32 -25.18 3.41 4.22
C GLU A 32 -25.12 4.19 2.90
N SER A 33 -26.01 5.17 2.72
CA SER A 33 -26.03 6.04 1.53
C SER A 33 -24.89 7.07 1.49
N GLY A 34 -24.40 7.52 2.64
CA GLY A 34 -23.29 8.48 2.76
C GLY A 34 -21.91 7.84 2.60
N THR A 35 -21.79 6.54 2.88
CA THR A 35 -20.51 5.82 2.74
C THR A 35 -20.00 5.82 1.30
N GLN A 36 -20.88 5.73 0.30
CA GLN A 36 -20.51 5.84 -1.12
C GLN A 36 -19.98 7.23 -1.47
N ALA A 37 -20.66 8.29 -1.02
CA ALA A 37 -20.18 9.66 -1.24
C ALA A 37 -18.81 9.89 -0.58
N LEU A 38 -18.62 9.38 0.64
CA LEU A 38 -17.34 9.44 1.34
C LEU A 38 -16.24 8.68 0.59
N GLN A 39 -16.53 7.49 0.06
CA GLN A 39 -15.59 6.74 -0.77
C GLN A 39 -15.15 7.53 -2.00
N VAL A 40 -16.08 8.21 -2.68
CA VAL A 40 -15.74 9.05 -3.84
C VAL A 40 -14.82 10.19 -3.42
N VAL A 41 -15.13 10.89 -2.33
CA VAL A 41 -14.29 11.97 -1.80
C VAL A 41 -12.89 11.46 -1.42
N VAL A 42 -12.79 10.31 -0.76
CA VAL A 42 -11.51 9.68 -0.42
C VAL A 42 -10.70 9.35 -1.67
N GLN A 43 -11.33 8.77 -2.69
CA GLN A 43 -10.66 8.42 -3.95
C GLN A 43 -10.15 9.66 -4.69
N ILE A 44 -10.93 10.75 -4.71
CA ILE A 44 -10.50 12.03 -5.27
C ILE A 44 -9.34 12.61 -4.45
N GLY A 45 -9.46 12.62 -3.13
CA GLY A 45 -8.42 13.12 -2.22
C GLY A 45 -7.10 12.38 -2.38
N VAL A 46 -7.13 11.05 -2.46
CA VAL A 46 -5.94 10.21 -2.68
C VAL A 46 -5.30 10.50 -4.04
N ARG A 47 -6.09 10.65 -5.11
CA ARG A 47 -5.55 11.04 -6.43
C ARG A 47 -4.93 12.43 -6.41
N PHE A 48 -5.59 13.38 -5.76
CA PHE A 48 -5.08 14.74 -5.60
C PHE A 48 -3.79 14.77 -4.77
N TRP A 49 -3.70 13.95 -3.73
CA TRP A 49 -2.49 13.77 -2.93
C TRP A 49 -1.32 13.28 -3.80
N TYR A 50 -1.51 12.22 -4.57
CA TYR A 50 -0.46 11.73 -5.47
C TYR A 50 -0.10 12.74 -6.57
N PHE A 51 -1.07 13.55 -7.02
CA PHE A 51 -0.80 14.65 -7.96
C PHE A 51 0.08 15.75 -7.34
N LEU A 52 -0.28 16.26 -6.16
CA LEU A 52 0.52 17.26 -5.43
C LEU A 52 1.92 16.72 -5.12
N PHE A 53 1.98 15.46 -4.72
CA PHE A 53 3.23 14.78 -4.44
C PHE A 53 4.13 14.71 -5.68
N GLY A 54 3.56 14.31 -6.82
CA GLY A 54 4.28 14.27 -8.09
C GLY A 54 4.75 15.66 -8.55
N ALA A 55 3.98 16.70 -8.27
CA ALA A 55 4.35 18.08 -8.60
C ALA A 55 5.50 18.63 -7.72
N GLN A 56 5.62 18.15 -6.48
CA GLN A 56 6.65 18.60 -5.53
C GLN A 56 8.02 17.92 -5.77
N ILE A 57 8.03 16.72 -6.35
CA ILE A 57 9.26 15.92 -6.47
C ILE A 57 9.88 16.02 -7.85
N HIS A 58 11.12 16.49 -7.85
CA HIS A 58 11.99 16.47 -9.02
C HIS A 58 12.67 15.10 -9.17
N ILE A 59 11.96 14.13 -9.76
CA ILE A 59 12.44 12.73 -9.93
C ILE A 59 13.60 12.59 -10.93
N GLY A 60 13.77 13.53 -11.86
CA GLY A 60 14.74 13.42 -12.96
C GLY A 60 16.20 13.24 -12.50
N PRO A 61 16.73 14.14 -11.64
CA PRO A 61 18.08 14.00 -11.09
C PRO A 61 18.27 12.75 -10.24
N MET A 62 17.24 12.34 -9.50
CA MET A 62 17.27 11.16 -8.62
C MET A 62 17.39 9.85 -9.42
N LEU A 63 16.62 9.70 -10.51
CA LEU A 63 16.75 8.54 -11.39
C LEU A 63 18.11 8.50 -12.11
N LYS A 64 18.67 9.66 -12.48
CA LYS A 64 19.98 9.71 -13.15
C LYS A 64 21.15 9.33 -12.23
N LYS A 65 21.05 9.67 -10.94
CA LYS A 65 22.06 9.34 -9.91
C LYS A 65 21.81 8.01 -9.21
N MET A 66 20.94 7.17 -9.78
CA MET A 66 20.53 5.94 -9.15
C MET A 66 21.72 5.00 -8.94
N THR A 67 22.18 4.90 -7.70
CA THR A 67 23.36 4.10 -7.37
C THR A 67 23.04 2.61 -7.45
N THR A 68 24.04 1.79 -7.80
CA THR A 68 23.90 0.32 -7.76
C THR A 68 23.46 -0.19 -6.39
N LYS A 69 23.80 0.53 -5.31
CA LYS A 69 23.33 0.27 -3.95
C LYS A 69 21.80 0.38 -3.84
N ALA A 70 21.19 1.45 -4.35
CA ALA A 70 19.74 1.64 -4.30
C ALA A 70 18.97 0.52 -5.02
N ARG A 71 19.51 0.03 -6.15
CA ARG A 71 18.94 -1.13 -6.87
C ARG A 71 19.01 -2.41 -6.04
N TRP A 72 20.14 -2.71 -5.44
CA TRP A 72 20.28 -3.88 -4.58
C TRP A 72 19.34 -3.82 -3.38
N ILE A 73 19.24 -2.67 -2.72
CA ILE A 73 18.33 -2.46 -1.60
C ILE A 73 16.88 -2.72 -2.03
N GLY A 74 16.42 -2.15 -3.15
CA GLY A 74 15.04 -2.35 -3.57
C GLY A 74 14.76 -3.79 -4.02
N THR A 75 15.69 -4.47 -4.69
CA THR A 75 15.52 -5.88 -5.07
C THR A 75 15.50 -6.80 -3.84
N THR A 76 16.38 -6.58 -2.86
CA THR A 76 16.37 -7.38 -1.62
C THR A 76 15.10 -7.13 -0.81
N SER A 77 14.62 -5.88 -0.76
CA SER A 77 13.33 -5.53 -0.15
C SER A 77 12.13 -6.16 -0.85
N LEU A 78 12.20 -6.44 -2.16
CA LEU A 78 11.17 -7.19 -2.88
C LEU A 78 11.25 -8.69 -2.59
N MET A 79 12.45 -9.28 -2.65
CA MET A 79 12.63 -10.72 -2.49
C MET A 79 12.46 -11.19 -1.04
N ALA A 80 12.86 -10.38 -0.05
CA ALA A 80 12.81 -10.76 1.36
C ALA A 80 11.39 -11.13 1.85
N PRO A 81 10.36 -10.27 1.75
CA PRO A 81 9.00 -10.62 2.17
C PRO A 81 8.42 -11.76 1.34
N LEU A 82 8.73 -11.86 0.04
CA LEU A 82 8.25 -12.96 -0.80
C LEU A 82 8.79 -14.32 -0.34
N LEU A 83 10.09 -14.41 -0.03
CA LEU A 83 10.70 -15.64 0.47
C LEU A 83 10.26 -15.97 1.90
N LEU A 84 10.11 -14.95 2.76
CA LEU A 84 9.68 -15.14 4.14
C LEU A 84 8.20 -15.51 4.28
N CYS A 85 7.34 -15.13 3.34
CA CYS A 85 5.91 -15.44 3.44
C CYS A 85 5.59 -16.92 3.25
N TYR A 86 6.40 -17.70 2.51
CA TYR A 86 6.22 -19.15 2.37
C TYR A 86 6.29 -19.92 3.70
N PRO A 87 7.38 -19.82 4.49
CA PRO A 87 7.45 -20.49 5.78
C PRO A 87 6.45 -19.91 6.78
N VAL A 88 6.20 -18.59 6.76
CA VAL A 88 5.23 -17.94 7.66
C VAL A 88 3.82 -18.48 7.41
N ALA A 89 3.36 -18.55 6.17
CA ALA A 89 2.03 -19.09 5.85
C ALA A 89 1.88 -20.56 6.29
N SER A 90 2.91 -21.38 6.11
CA SER A 90 2.89 -22.77 6.59
C SER A 90 2.86 -22.87 8.11
N LEU A 91 3.58 -21.98 8.81
CA LEU A 91 3.60 -21.94 10.28
C LEU A 91 2.26 -21.48 10.85
N VAL A 92 1.64 -20.45 10.25
CA VAL A 92 0.31 -19.95 10.64
C VAL A 92 -0.72 -21.07 10.56
N ASN A 93 -0.74 -21.84 9.47
CA ASN A 93 -1.68 -22.97 9.32
C ASN A 93 -1.47 -24.09 10.34
N LYS A 94 -0.28 -24.22 10.94
CA LYS A 94 -0.04 -25.20 12.02
C LYS A 94 -0.48 -24.72 13.39
N ILE A 95 -0.49 -23.41 13.63
CA ILE A 95 -0.84 -22.81 14.92
C ILE A 95 -2.36 -22.58 15.02
N VAL A 96 -2.99 -22.24 13.89
CA VAL A 96 -4.41 -21.88 13.85
C VAL A 96 -5.29 -23.14 13.84
N PRO A 97 -6.36 -23.19 14.66
CA PRO A 97 -7.30 -24.31 14.66
C PRO A 97 -8.00 -24.48 13.32
N ALA A 98 -8.39 -25.71 12.98
CA ALA A 98 -8.90 -26.06 11.65
C ALA A 98 -10.16 -25.29 11.21
N THR A 99 -10.90 -24.72 12.16
CA THR A 99 -12.07 -23.86 11.89
C THR A 99 -11.71 -22.47 11.37
N MET A 100 -10.46 -22.04 11.51
CA MET A 100 -9.93 -20.75 11.04
C MET A 100 -8.83 -20.90 9.99
N HIS A 101 -8.69 -22.09 9.38
CA HIS A 101 -7.80 -22.26 8.23
C HIS A 101 -8.29 -21.40 7.07
N CYS A 102 -7.64 -20.26 6.87
CA CYS A 102 -7.72 -19.53 5.62
C CYS A 102 -6.67 -20.12 4.67
N ASP A 103 -7.09 -20.54 3.47
CA ASP A 103 -6.20 -20.88 2.36
C ASP A 103 -5.51 -19.61 1.80
N ILE A 104 -4.75 -18.93 2.67
CA ILE A 104 -3.96 -17.77 2.29
C ILE A 104 -2.80 -18.28 1.46
N LYS A 105 -2.89 -18.06 0.15
CA LYS A 105 -1.77 -18.33 -0.76
C LYS A 105 -0.57 -17.46 -0.32
N PRO A 106 0.59 -18.05 0.01
CA PRO A 106 1.75 -17.32 0.56
C PRO A 106 2.21 -16.17 -0.34
N LEU A 107 2.02 -16.33 -1.65
CA LEU A 107 2.35 -15.34 -2.66
C LEU A 107 1.48 -14.07 -2.55
N PHE A 108 0.20 -14.21 -2.23
CA PHE A 108 -0.67 -13.05 -1.99
C PHE A 108 -0.27 -12.30 -0.73
N LEU A 109 0.04 -13.04 0.34
CA LEU A 109 0.51 -12.45 1.58
C LEU A 109 1.80 -11.64 1.35
N GLY A 110 2.74 -12.20 0.59
CA GLY A 110 3.98 -11.52 0.22
C GLY A 110 3.78 -10.21 -0.53
N MET A 111 2.74 -10.09 -1.36
CA MET A 111 2.44 -8.84 -2.05
C MET A 111 2.01 -7.71 -1.15
N TYR A 112 1.13 -8.01 -0.19
CA TYR A 112 0.67 -7.02 0.75
C TYR A 112 1.84 -6.41 1.52
N PHE A 113 2.87 -7.21 1.82
CA PHE A 113 4.10 -6.73 2.45
C PHE A 113 5.02 -5.93 1.52
N VAL A 114 4.95 -6.14 0.21
CA VAL A 114 5.74 -5.41 -0.79
C VAL A 114 5.11 -4.05 -1.14
N MET A 115 3.79 -3.90 -0.96
CA MET A 115 3.06 -2.69 -1.29
C MET A 115 3.53 -1.52 -0.42
N THR A 116 4.31 -0.62 -1.03
CA THR A 116 4.93 0.52 -0.35
C THR A 116 4.41 1.84 -0.88
N ASN A 117 4.28 2.83 -0.01
CA ASN A 117 3.87 4.18 -0.37
C ASN A 117 5.07 5.12 -0.34
N VAL A 118 5.59 5.42 -1.54
CA VAL A 118 6.71 6.35 -1.73
C VAL A 118 6.37 7.74 -1.18
N SER A 119 5.10 8.15 -1.20
CA SER A 119 4.70 9.48 -0.71
C SER A 119 4.90 9.67 0.79
N VAL A 120 4.75 8.62 1.57
CA VAL A 120 4.98 8.67 3.02
C VAL A 120 6.48 8.75 3.31
N ILE A 121 7.28 7.90 2.66
CA ILE A 121 8.75 7.91 2.84
C ILE A 121 9.33 9.26 2.44
N ALA A 122 8.91 9.77 1.29
CA ALA A 122 9.34 11.07 0.82
C ALA A 122 8.93 12.18 1.77
N GLY A 123 7.66 12.23 2.19
CA GLY A 123 7.19 13.21 3.19
C GLY A 123 8.05 13.23 4.45
N GLU A 124 8.41 12.06 4.97
CA GLU A 124 9.29 11.95 6.13
C GLU A 124 10.71 12.49 5.83
N VAL A 125 11.28 12.16 4.67
CA VAL A 125 12.60 12.70 4.24
C VAL A 125 12.57 14.22 4.07
N ILE A 126 11.46 14.80 3.62
CA ILE A 126 11.28 16.26 3.53
C ILE A 126 11.16 16.87 4.93
N ASP A 127 10.32 16.29 5.79
CA ASP A 127 10.05 16.78 7.15
C ASP A 127 11.33 16.80 8.02
N HIS A 128 12.28 15.90 7.77
CA HIS A 128 13.59 15.87 8.44
C HIS A 128 14.71 16.59 7.68
N GLU A 129 14.42 17.36 6.62
CA GLU A 129 15.40 18.09 5.80
C GLU A 129 16.51 17.20 5.19
N LEU A 130 16.23 15.91 5.01
CA LEU A 130 17.21 14.91 4.54
C LEU A 130 17.32 14.83 3.02
N LEU A 131 16.49 15.55 2.26
CA LEU A 131 16.40 15.49 0.79
C LEU A 131 17.74 15.67 0.08
N ASP A 132 18.56 16.63 0.53
CA ASP A 132 19.85 16.97 -0.08
C ASP A 132 21.00 16.08 0.41
N SER A 133 20.76 15.22 1.40
CA SER A 133 21.77 14.29 1.92
C SER A 133 21.93 13.06 1.03
N ASP A 134 23.12 12.45 1.07
CA ASP A 134 23.37 11.17 0.38
C ASP A 134 22.43 10.06 0.85
N LEU A 135 22.02 10.09 2.13
CA LEU A 135 21.08 9.16 2.72
C LEU A 135 19.67 9.35 2.14
N GLY A 136 19.18 10.59 2.10
CA GLY A 136 17.86 10.92 1.54
C GLY A 136 17.79 10.63 0.04
N SER A 137 18.83 10.98 -0.73
CA SER A 137 18.93 10.64 -2.15
C SER A 137 18.91 9.12 -2.38
N THR A 138 19.60 8.34 -1.54
CA THR A 138 19.62 6.86 -1.66
C THR A 138 18.28 6.24 -1.26
N ALA A 139 17.65 6.72 -0.20
CA ALA A 139 16.34 6.26 0.27
C ALA A 139 15.23 6.57 -0.74
N MET A 140 15.24 7.77 -1.33
CA MET A 140 14.29 8.15 -2.38
C MET A 140 14.47 7.32 -3.65
N SER A 141 15.73 7.11 -4.07
CA SER A 141 16.04 6.31 -5.26
C SER A 141 15.64 4.85 -5.10
N SER A 142 15.86 4.25 -3.92
CA SER A 142 15.44 2.88 -3.64
C SER A 142 13.91 2.76 -3.54
N ALA A 143 13.23 3.72 -2.93
CA ALA A 143 11.77 3.78 -2.82
C ALA A 143 11.08 3.85 -4.21
N ILE A 144 11.60 4.70 -5.11
CA ILE A 144 11.10 4.77 -6.48
C ILE A 144 11.35 3.46 -7.23
N PHE A 145 12.53 2.85 -7.06
CA PHE A 145 12.82 1.57 -7.70
C PHE A 145 11.86 0.48 -7.28
N ILE A 146 11.65 0.30 -5.97
CA ILE A 146 10.77 -0.75 -5.47
C ILE A 146 9.32 -0.49 -5.90
N ALA A 147 8.86 0.76 -5.96
CA ALA A 147 7.52 1.09 -6.45
C ALA A 147 7.31 0.65 -7.91
N ILE A 148 8.32 0.85 -8.76
CA ILE A 148 8.27 0.42 -10.16
C ILE A 148 8.45 -1.11 -10.26
N ALA A 149 9.43 -1.68 -9.56
CA ALA A 149 9.77 -3.10 -9.63
C ALA A 149 8.65 -3.99 -9.06
N SER A 150 7.96 -3.54 -8.02
CA SER A 150 6.84 -4.27 -7.40
C SER A 150 5.55 -4.22 -8.21
N ALA A 151 5.37 -3.23 -9.09
CA ALA A 151 4.18 -3.13 -9.92
C ALA A 151 4.02 -4.34 -10.86
N LEU A 152 5.12 -4.89 -11.36
CA LEU A 152 5.12 -6.06 -12.25
C LEU A 152 4.56 -7.33 -11.60
N PRO A 153 5.10 -7.83 -10.45
CA PRO A 153 4.57 -9.02 -9.81
C PRO A 153 3.12 -8.80 -9.33
N ILE A 154 2.80 -7.62 -8.78
CA ILE A 154 1.43 -7.30 -8.30
C ILE A 154 0.42 -7.44 -9.45
N ASN A 155 0.67 -6.77 -10.59
CA ASN A 155 -0.20 -6.91 -11.75
C ASN A 155 -0.20 -8.35 -12.27
N GLY A 156 0.97 -8.97 -12.43
CA GLY A 156 1.09 -10.32 -12.98
C GLY A 156 0.28 -11.36 -12.23
N ILE A 157 0.23 -11.31 -10.91
CA ILE A 157 -0.58 -12.26 -10.12
C ILE A 157 -2.03 -11.85 -10.09
N LEU A 158 -2.37 -10.55 -10.08
CA LEU A 158 -3.76 -10.12 -10.26
C LEU A 158 -4.35 -10.71 -11.55
N TRP A 159 -3.54 -10.85 -12.60
CA TRP A 159 -3.89 -11.53 -13.86
C TRP A 159 -4.04 -13.05 -13.74
N LEU A 160 -3.32 -13.69 -12.82
CA LEU A 160 -3.45 -15.12 -12.52
C LEU A 160 -4.64 -15.44 -11.60
N VAL A 161 -5.19 -14.46 -10.87
CA VAL A 161 -6.36 -14.67 -10.02
C VAL A 161 -7.62 -14.82 -10.90
N PRO A 162 -8.28 -15.99 -10.89
CA PRO A 162 -9.57 -16.12 -11.55
C PRO A 162 -10.57 -15.20 -10.86
N VAL A 163 -11.24 -14.36 -11.65
CA VAL A 163 -12.32 -13.49 -11.15
C VAL A 163 -13.55 -14.36 -10.97
N GLU A 164 -14.08 -14.40 -9.75
CA GLU A 164 -15.26 -15.21 -9.42
C GLU A 164 -16.39 -14.90 -10.41
N GLY A 165 -16.83 -15.94 -11.14
CA GLY A 165 -18.01 -15.90 -12.02
C GLY A 165 -17.80 -15.53 -13.50
N LYS A 166 -16.57 -15.37 -14.02
CA LYS A 166 -16.36 -15.09 -15.47
C LYS A 166 -15.23 -15.95 -16.09
N PRO A 167 -15.37 -16.41 -17.35
CA PRO A 167 -14.32 -17.13 -18.05
C PRO A 167 -13.07 -16.27 -18.23
N PHE A 168 -11.92 -16.94 -18.32
CA PHE A 168 -10.56 -16.40 -18.34
C PHE A 168 -10.27 -15.68 -19.67
N ASP A 169 -10.95 -14.57 -19.95
CA ASP A 169 -10.77 -13.80 -21.17
C ASP A 169 -9.90 -12.56 -20.95
N ALA A 170 -8.73 -12.51 -21.59
CA ALA A 170 -7.76 -11.43 -21.39
C ALA A 170 -8.27 -10.06 -21.87
N HIS A 171 -9.16 -10.03 -22.86
CA HIS A 171 -9.67 -8.82 -23.52
C HIS A 171 -10.59 -7.95 -22.65
N TRP A 172 -11.31 -8.51 -21.68
CA TRP A 172 -12.21 -7.70 -20.85
C TRP A 172 -11.46 -6.89 -19.77
N ARG A 173 -10.26 -7.32 -19.37
CA ARG A 173 -9.44 -6.64 -18.35
C ARG A 173 -8.68 -5.42 -18.85
N VAL A 174 -8.55 -5.25 -20.16
CA VAL A 174 -7.84 -4.11 -20.79
C VAL A 174 -8.78 -2.92 -21.03
N LEU A 175 -10.10 -3.16 -20.97
CA LEU A 175 -11.15 -2.18 -21.28
C LEU A 175 -11.84 -1.57 -20.04
N CYS A 176 -11.46 -1.98 -18.82
CA CYS A 176 -11.90 -1.42 -17.55
C CYS A 176 -10.70 -0.81 -16.82
#